data_AF-A0A381QJ49-F1
#
_entry.id   AF-A0A381QJ49-F1
#
_cell.length_a   1.000
_cell.length_b   1.000
_cell.length_c   1.000
_cell.angle_alpha   90.00
_cell.angle_beta   90.00
_cell.angle_gamma   90.00
#
_symmetry.space_group_name_H-M   'P 1'
#
loop_
_entity.id
_entity.type
_entity.pdbx_description
1 polymer ?
#
loop_
_entity_poly.entity_id
_entity_poly.type
_entity_poly.pdbx_seq_one_letter_code
_entity_poly.pdbx_strand_id
1 'polypeptide(L)'
;MGIRLSKPWESLDPLTIAALPAQLGVYQIADDGGNVLSVGYAGAKHPFGLRSALEQEIEFHGTEATHFRYEFTSNYRSRWDELLMLHLHDHGQLPDHQRDEEGRVGRLSPN
;
A
#
# COMPACT_ATOMS: atom_id res chain seq x y z
N MET A 1 -9.68 8.29 14.92
CA MET A 1 -8.89 7.27 14.18
C MET A 1 -9.28 7.40 12.73
N GLY A 2 -8.37 7.82 11.85
CA GLY A 2 -8.67 7.96 10.41
C GLY A 2 -8.29 6.70 9.66
N ILE A 3 -9.12 6.25 8.72
CA ILE A 3 -8.82 5.10 7.86
C ILE A 3 -7.63 5.41 6.93
N ARG A 4 -7.45 6.68 6.56
CA ARG A 4 -6.37 7.13 5.64
C ARG A 4 -4.99 7.02 6.27
N LEU A 5 -4.01 6.59 5.48
CA LEU A 5 -2.60 6.72 5.85
C LEU A 5 -2.24 8.21 5.95
N SER A 6 -1.69 8.62 7.10
CA SER A 6 -1.39 10.02 7.40
C SER A 6 0.08 10.39 7.22
N LYS A 7 0.97 9.40 7.05
CA LYS A 7 2.38 9.68 6.77
C LYS A 7 2.52 10.36 5.40
N PRO A 8 3.48 11.30 5.26
CA PRO A 8 3.77 11.89 3.96
C PRO A 8 4.22 10.81 2.96
N TRP A 9 4.09 11.13 1.68
CA TRP A 9 4.71 10.35 0.62
C TRP A 9 6.24 10.50 0.68
N GLU A 10 6.95 9.40 0.48
CA GLU A 10 8.40 9.29 0.39
C GLU A 10 8.77 8.74 -0.99
N SER A 11 9.98 9.05 -1.47
CA SER A 11 10.48 8.54 -2.74
C SER A 11 10.63 7.02 -2.72
N LEU A 12 10.04 6.33 -3.69
CA LEU A 12 10.20 4.89 -3.86
C LEU A 12 11.53 4.60 -4.55
N ASP A 13 12.61 4.57 -3.78
CA ASP A 13 13.95 4.25 -4.27
C ASP A 13 14.71 3.33 -3.29
N PRO A 14 15.75 2.62 -3.76
CA PRO A 14 16.47 1.65 -2.93
C PRO A 14 17.12 2.24 -1.68
N LEU A 15 17.58 3.49 -1.71
CA LEU A 15 18.21 4.14 -0.57
C LEU A 15 17.18 4.43 0.52
N THR A 16 16.03 4.99 0.14
CA THR A 16 14.92 5.27 1.05
C THR A 16 14.36 3.99 1.67
N ILE A 17 14.19 2.93 0.87
CA ILE A 17 13.72 1.62 1.34
C ILE A 17 14.72 1.00 2.34
N ALA A 18 16.02 1.03 2.04
CA ALA A 18 17.05 0.45 2.91
C ALA A 18 17.10 1.12 4.31
N ALA A 19 16.71 2.40 4.41
CA ALA A 19 16.67 3.15 5.65
C ALA A 19 15.47 2.79 6.56
N LEU A 20 14.39 2.23 6.02
CA LEU A 20 13.19 1.87 6.80
C LEU A 20 13.50 0.77 7.81
N PRO A 21 12.90 0.72 9.00
CA PRO A 21 12.89 -0.48 9.82
C PRO A 21 12.32 -1.71 9.08
N ALA A 22 12.96 -2.87 9.24
CA ALA A 22 12.44 -4.15 8.73
C ALA A 22 11.26 -4.63 9.59
N GLN A 23 10.07 -4.08 9.34
CA GLN A 23 8.87 -4.33 10.14
C GLN A 23 7.64 -4.59 9.26
N LEU A 24 6.66 -5.28 9.83
CA LEU A 24 5.37 -5.54 9.20
C LEU A 24 4.54 -4.26 9.10
N GLY A 25 3.64 -4.21 8.13
CA GLY A 25 2.79 -3.05 7.95
C GLY A 25 1.97 -3.07 6.68
N VAL A 26 1.41 -1.91 6.36
CA VAL A 26 0.67 -1.64 5.13
C VAL A 26 1.31 -0.48 4.40
N TYR A 27 1.08 -0.39 3.10
CA TYR A 27 1.60 0.68 2.27
C TYR A 27 0.66 1.03 1.13
N GLN A 28 0.92 2.19 0.54
CA GLN A 28 0.42 2.58 -0.77
C GLN A 28 1.60 2.95 -1.66
N ILE A 29 1.50 2.61 -2.94
CA ILE A 29 2.43 2.99 -4.00
C ILE A 29 1.70 3.97 -4.93
N ALA A 30 2.39 5.01 -5.39
CA ALA A 30 1.86 5.98 -6.31
C ALA A 30 2.85 6.37 -7.42
N ASP A 31 2.30 6.87 -8.51
CA ASP A 31 3.04 7.54 -9.57
C ASP A 31 3.37 9.00 -9.21
N ASP A 32 4.04 9.72 -10.12
CA ASP A 32 4.43 11.13 -9.94
C ASP A 32 3.21 12.08 -9.99
N GLY A 33 2.09 11.62 -10.58
CA GLY A 33 0.82 12.33 -10.59
C GLY A 33 0.02 12.17 -9.29
N GLY A 34 0.48 11.33 -8.36
CA GLY A 34 -0.23 10.99 -7.13
C GLY A 34 -1.35 9.96 -7.31
N ASN A 35 -1.42 9.28 -8.46
CA ASN A 35 -2.34 8.17 -8.66
C ASN A 35 -1.82 6.94 -7.90
N VAL A 36 -2.67 6.33 -7.09
CA VAL A 36 -2.29 5.14 -6.31
C VAL A 36 -2.29 3.91 -7.23
N LEU A 37 -1.12 3.32 -7.42
CA LEU A 37 -0.87 2.15 -8.25
C LEU A 37 -1.06 0.84 -7.50
N SER A 38 -0.81 0.84 -6.18
CA SER A 38 -1.01 -0.31 -5.29
C SER A 38 -1.45 0.11 -3.90
N VAL A 39 -2.25 -0.73 -3.27
CA VAL A 39 -2.48 -0.74 -1.82
C VAL A 39 -2.07 -2.11 -1.31
N GLY A 40 -1.00 -2.20 -0.53
CA GLY A 40 -0.39 -3.49 -0.19
C GLY A 40 -0.07 -3.65 1.30
N TYR A 41 0.50 -4.81 1.63
CA TYR A 41 0.95 -5.11 2.99
C TYR A 41 2.24 -5.93 3.01
N ALA A 42 3.00 -5.75 4.08
CA ALA A 42 4.13 -6.59 4.45
C ALA A 42 3.74 -7.49 5.63
N GLY A 43 3.45 -8.76 5.32
CA GLY A 43 3.12 -9.81 6.30
C GLY A 43 4.22 -10.85 6.48
N ALA A 44 3.89 -11.98 7.13
CA ALA A 44 4.86 -13.04 7.49
C ALA A 44 5.64 -13.67 6.32
N LYS A 45 5.17 -13.48 5.07
CA LYS A 45 5.86 -13.93 3.85
C LYS A 45 6.96 -12.98 3.37
N HIS A 46 7.15 -11.83 4.03
CA HIS A 46 8.14 -10.82 3.67
C HIS A 46 9.27 -10.81 4.71
N PRO A 47 10.43 -11.45 4.42
CA PRO A 47 11.47 -11.67 5.41
C PRO A 47 12.07 -10.39 6.00
N PHE A 48 12.07 -9.28 5.25
CA PHE A 48 12.48 -7.96 5.74
C PHE A 48 11.32 -6.97 5.88
N GLY A 49 10.10 -7.49 6.07
CA GLY A 49 8.90 -6.68 6.25
C GLY A 49 8.66 -5.74 5.07
N LEU A 50 8.37 -4.47 5.38
CA LEU A 50 8.09 -3.42 4.39
C LEU A 50 9.21 -3.25 3.37
N ARG A 51 10.49 -3.52 3.72
CA ARG A 51 11.58 -3.41 2.74
C ARG A 51 11.37 -4.35 1.56
N SER A 52 11.23 -5.65 1.83
CA SER A 52 11.02 -6.66 0.79
C SER A 52 9.72 -6.45 0.02
N ALA A 53 8.67 -5.95 0.67
CA ALA A 53 7.41 -5.68 -0.02
C ALA A 53 7.54 -4.51 -1.00
N LEU A 54 8.21 -3.42 -0.61
CA LEU A 54 8.44 -2.26 -1.47
C LEU A 54 9.42 -2.57 -2.61
N GLU A 55 10.42 -3.41 -2.37
CA GLU A 55 11.31 -3.94 -3.43
C GLU A 55 10.52 -4.71 -4.50
N GLN A 56 9.55 -5.55 -4.09
CA GLN A 56 8.68 -6.26 -5.03
C GLN A 56 7.78 -5.31 -5.84
N GLU A 57 7.32 -4.21 -5.25
CA GLU A 57 6.55 -3.19 -5.96
C GLU A 57 7.39 -2.44 -7.00
N ILE A 58 8.68 -2.18 -6.71
CA ILE A 58 9.63 -1.66 -7.70
C ILE A 58 9.79 -2.65 -8.86
N GLU A 59 9.93 -3.94 -8.57
CA GLU A 59 10.05 -4.97 -9.61
C GLU A 59 8.77 -5.09 -10.44
N PHE A 60 7.62 -4.94 -9.82
CA PHE A 60 6.31 -5.11 -10.45
C PHE A 60 5.90 -3.93 -11.33
N HIS A 61 6.03 -2.69 -10.84
CA HIS A 61 5.62 -1.46 -11.56
C HIS A 61 6.75 -0.80 -12.35
N GLY A 62 8.00 -1.15 -12.07
CA GLY A 62 9.17 -0.53 -12.71
C GLY A 62 9.22 0.98 -12.46
N THR A 63 9.38 1.76 -13.53
CA THR A 63 9.56 3.22 -13.45
C THR A 63 8.27 4.00 -13.18
N GLU A 64 7.10 3.35 -13.22
CA GLU A 64 5.82 4.02 -12.96
C GLU A 64 5.64 4.34 -11.47
N ALA A 65 6.10 3.44 -10.60
CA ALA A 65 6.05 3.62 -9.16
C ALA A 65 7.18 4.54 -8.68
N THR A 66 6.82 5.71 -8.18
CA THR A 66 7.78 6.76 -7.80
C THR A 66 7.68 7.16 -6.34
N HIS A 67 6.53 6.93 -5.71
CA HIS A 67 6.28 7.33 -4.33
C HIS A 67 5.64 6.20 -3.54
N PHE A 68 5.90 6.17 -2.24
CA PHE A 68 5.20 5.31 -1.31
C PHE A 68 4.89 6.02 0.01
N ARG A 69 3.92 5.50 0.73
CA ARG A 69 3.69 5.83 2.15
C ARG A 69 3.23 4.58 2.88
N TYR A 70 3.44 4.55 4.19
CA TYR A 70 3.26 3.32 4.96
C TYR A 70 2.79 3.55 6.39
N GLU A 71 2.34 2.47 7.01
CA GLU A 71 2.03 2.39 8.43
C GLU A 71 2.60 1.07 8.97
N PHE A 72 3.39 1.14 10.04
CA PHE A 72 3.84 -0.05 10.75
C PHE A 72 2.69 -0.60 11.58
N THR A 73 2.38 -1.88 11.40
CA THR A 73 1.30 -2.53 12.15
C THR A 73 1.44 -4.04 12.09
N SER A 74 1.22 -4.70 13.22
CA SER A 74 1.08 -6.17 13.28
C SER A 74 -0.29 -6.64 12.80
N ASN A 75 -1.30 -5.75 12.75
CA ASN A 75 -2.65 -6.04 12.25
C ASN A 75 -2.77 -5.73 10.74
N TYR A 76 -1.71 -6.01 9.99
CA TYR A 76 -1.59 -5.62 8.58
C TYR A 76 -2.71 -6.17 7.70
N ARG A 77 -3.30 -7.33 8.03
CA ARG A 77 -4.38 -7.92 7.22
C ARG A 77 -5.67 -7.13 7.29
N SER A 78 -6.16 -6.86 8.51
CA SER A 78 -7.38 -6.06 8.69
C SER A 78 -7.16 -4.62 8.20
N ARG A 79 -5.96 -4.07 8.47
CA ARG A 79 -5.60 -2.73 8.02
C ARG A 79 -5.55 -2.61 6.50
N TRP A 80 -5.06 -3.63 5.81
CA TRP A 80 -5.05 -3.68 4.35
C TRP A 80 -6.47 -3.68 3.79
N ASP A 81 -7.37 -4.48 4.37
CA ASP A 81 -8.78 -4.50 3.96
C ASP A 81 -9.43 -3.13 4.10
N GLU A 82 -9.21 -2.43 5.21
CA GLU A 82 -9.70 -1.06 5.39
C GLU A 82 -9.21 -0.10 4.30
N LEU A 83 -7.93 -0.19 3.91
CA LEU A 83 -7.35 0.66 2.88
C LEU A 83 -7.87 0.32 1.47
N LEU A 84 -8.15 -0.96 1.19
CA LEU A 84 -8.80 -1.36 -0.05
C LEU A 84 -10.24 -0.83 -0.13
N MET A 85 -11.01 -0.97 0.96
CA MET A 85 -12.37 -0.42 1.03
C MET A 85 -12.38 1.11 0.85
N LEU A 86 -11.38 1.79 1.42
CA LEU A 86 -11.20 3.23 1.27
C LEU A 86 -10.86 3.62 -0.17
N HIS A 87 -9.93 2.90 -0.82
CA HIS A 87 -9.58 3.17 -2.21
C HIS A 87 -10.80 2.95 -3.13
N LEU A 88 -11.56 1.87 -2.91
CA LEU A 88 -12.83 1.64 -3.61
C LEU A 88 -13.85 2.76 -3.41
N HIS A 89 -13.99 3.25 -2.17
CA HIS A 89 -14.88 4.37 -1.87
C HIS A 89 -14.48 5.64 -2.65
N ASP A 90 -13.18 5.93 -2.74
CA ASP A 90 -12.70 7.18 -3.33
C ASP A 90 -12.61 7.13 -4.87
N HIS A 91 -12.31 5.96 -5.44
CA HIS A 91 -11.98 5.80 -6.86
C HIS A 91 -12.97 4.90 -7.63
N GLY A 92 -13.87 4.20 -6.93
CA GLY A 92 -14.88 3.31 -7.50
C GLY A 92 -14.38 1.93 -7.92
N GLN A 93 -13.07 1.74 -8.03
CA GLN A 93 -12.41 0.47 -8.39
C GLN A 93 -11.05 0.39 -7.70
N LEU A 94 -10.51 -0.82 -7.53
CA LEU A 94 -9.14 -1.04 -7.08
C LEU A 94 -8.14 -0.89 -8.25
N PRO A 95 -6.82 -0.76 -7.98
CA PRO A 95 -5.82 -0.82 -9.02
C PRO A 95 -5.92 -2.13 -9.82
N ASP A 96 -5.57 -2.08 -11.11
CA ASP A 96 -5.89 -3.13 -12.08
C ASP A 96 -5.46 -4.54 -11.64
N HIS A 97 -4.26 -4.66 -11.07
CA HIS A 97 -3.69 -5.93 -10.61
C HIS A 97 -4.30 -6.44 -9.29
N GLN A 98 -5.14 -5.63 -8.63
CA GLN A 98 -5.81 -5.94 -7.36
C GLN A 98 -7.33 -6.02 -7.52
N ARG A 99 -7.87 -5.98 -8.73
CA ARG A 99 -9.33 -6.00 -8.96
C ARG A 99 -10.03 -7.26 -8.43
N ASP A 100 -9.32 -8.38 -8.38
CA ASP A 100 -9.86 -9.61 -7.81
C ASP A 100 -10.16 -9.50 -6.30
N GLU A 101 -9.55 -8.54 -5.60
CA GLU A 101 -9.79 -8.29 -4.17
C GLU A 101 -11.13 -7.58 -3.91
N GLU A 102 -11.74 -6.95 -4.92
CA GLU A 102 -12.99 -6.18 -4.77
C GLU A 102 -14.15 -7.05 -4.27
N GLY A 103 -14.23 -8.29 -4.74
CA GLY A 103 -15.27 -9.24 -4.33
C GLY A 103 -15.11 -9.74 -2.89
N ARG A 104 -13.91 -9.58 -2.31
CA ARG A 104 -13.58 -10.05 -0.96
C ARG A 104 -13.82 -8.98 0.11
N VAL A 105 -13.56 -7.72 -0.20
CA VAL A 105 -13.64 -6.62 0.77
C VAL A 105 -15.07 -6.07 0.88
N GLY A 106 -15.39 -5.51 2.06
CA GLY A 106 -16.66 -4.81 2.28
C GLY A 106 -16.71 -3.45 1.55
N ARG A 107 -17.76 -2.67 1.82
CA ARG A 107 -17.89 -1.29 1.32
C ARG A 107 -18.07 -0.32 2.47
N LEU A 108 -17.40 0.82 2.38
CA LEU A 108 -17.67 1.95 3.28
C LEU A 108 -18.96 2.62 2.82
N SER A 109 -19.89 2.84 3.75
CA SER A 109 -21.10 3.61 3.46
C SER A 109 -20.72 5.05 3.12
N PRO A 110 -21.36 5.67 2.11
CA PRO A 110 -21.23 7.10 1.91
C PRO A 110 -21.79 7.82 3.16
N ASN A 111 -21.08 8.85 3.61
CA ASN A 111 -21.60 9.79 4.60
C ASN A 111 -22.60 10.76 3.96
#